data_AF-A0AAN0NFC8-F1
#
_entry.id   AF-A0AAN0NFC8-F1
#
_cell.length_a   1.000
_cell.length_b   1.000
_cell.length_c   1.000
_cell.angle_alpha   90.00
_cell.angle_beta   90.00
_cell.angle_gamma   90.00
#
_symmetry.space_group_name_H-M   'P 1'
#
loop_
_entity.id
_entity.type
_entity.pdbx_description
1 polymer ?
#
loop_
_entity_poly.entity_id
_entity_poly.type
_entity_poly.pdbx_seq_one_letter_code
_entity_poly.pdbx_strand_id
1 'polypeptide(L)'
;MQGIQRLKNQYEKVEGSYPALDDLFESLVVNVKVLDHINHAFGEQGNVLDRASTTLSSIRRSIAQLEGNIDKQTQEFLTKNRSMLSEAVVSLQHGRKTFLIKPSEKNKLDGTIYGESASGQSVYFEPAFLSRMQNELQGLHHREADEIERICRETSGLIAWEALQLEADVDTAGILDALFAKAEWGHKNDAVVATLTKDSLKLKNARHPLIDPKTVVSNTYQMIPPHRMILISGPNTGGKSVSLKTIGLSIMMTLAGFPVCAKKRKLC
;
A
#
# COMPACT_ATOMS: atom_id res chain seq x y z
N MET A 1 -10.32 3.87 3.00
CA MET A 1 -11.39 3.19 3.79
C MET A 1 -10.90 2.66 5.14
N GLN A 2 -10.13 1.57 5.25
CA GLN A 2 -9.73 1.03 6.58
C GLN A 2 -8.98 2.06 7.46
N GLY A 3 -8.06 2.84 6.86
CA GLY A 3 -7.35 3.92 7.55
C GLY A 3 -8.29 4.98 8.11
N ILE A 4 -9.28 5.40 7.30
CA ILE A 4 -10.32 6.36 7.70
C ILE A 4 -11.14 5.82 8.87
N GLN A 5 -11.58 4.55 8.82
CA GLN A 5 -12.31 3.94 9.94
C GLN A 5 -11.50 3.97 11.24
N ARG A 6 -10.20 3.64 11.17
CA ARG A 6 -9.33 3.70 12.35
C ARG A 6 -9.17 5.12 12.87
N LEU A 7 -9.03 6.09 11.98
CA LEU A 7 -8.90 7.51 12.31
C LEU A 7 -10.15 8.01 13.06
N LYS A 8 -11.35 7.71 12.55
CA LYS A 8 -12.63 8.06 13.20
C LYS A 8 -12.74 7.44 14.60
N ASN A 9 -12.47 6.13 14.71
CA ASN A 9 -12.51 5.42 16.00
C ASN A 9 -11.50 5.95 17.04
N GLN A 10 -10.38 6.53 16.59
CA GLN A 10 -9.43 7.18 17.48
C GLN A 10 -9.94 8.54 17.94
N TYR A 11 -10.54 9.32 17.05
CA TYR A 11 -11.07 10.64 17.37
C TYR A 11 -12.27 10.60 18.31
N GLU A 12 -13.13 9.59 18.21
CA GLU A 12 -14.25 9.37 19.14
C GLU A 12 -13.82 9.23 20.62
N LYS A 13 -12.55 8.89 20.87
CA LYS A 13 -11.99 8.77 22.22
C LYS A 13 -11.41 10.07 22.75
N VAL A 14 -11.35 11.12 21.93
CA VAL A 14 -10.82 12.43 22.31
C VAL A 14 -11.88 13.17 23.11
N GLU A 15 -11.54 13.55 24.35
CA GLU A 15 -12.42 14.35 25.19
C GLU A 15 -12.32 15.85 24.83
N GLY A 16 -13.46 16.53 24.86
CA GLY A 16 -13.59 17.96 24.55
C GLY A 16 -14.51 18.22 23.37
N SER A 17 -14.62 19.49 22.98
CA SER A 17 -15.33 19.92 21.76
C SER A 17 -14.37 20.72 20.91
N TYR A 18 -14.21 20.29 19.66
CA TYR A 18 -13.30 20.91 18.70
C TYR A 18 -14.03 21.07 17.37
N PRO A 19 -14.93 22.06 17.23
CA PRO A 19 -15.85 22.15 16.09
C PRO A 19 -15.17 22.06 14.71
N ALA A 20 -14.00 22.69 14.56
CA ALA A 20 -13.25 22.64 13.31
C ALA A 20 -12.64 21.26 12.99
N LEU A 21 -12.35 20.44 14.00
CA LEU A 21 -11.97 19.05 13.81
C LEU A 21 -13.21 18.17 13.63
N ASP A 22 -14.28 18.44 14.36
CA ASP A 22 -15.56 17.74 14.24
C ASP A 22 -16.05 17.80 12.78
N ASP A 23 -16.05 18.98 12.16
CA ASP A 23 -16.40 19.17 10.73
C ASP A 23 -15.56 18.28 9.78
N LEU A 24 -14.25 18.15 10.04
CA LEU A 24 -13.35 17.32 9.23
C LEU A 24 -13.58 15.82 9.45
N PHE A 25 -13.89 15.39 10.68
CA PHE A 25 -14.15 13.99 10.97
C PHE A 25 -15.55 13.54 10.54
N GLU A 26 -16.50 14.47 10.52
CA GLU A 26 -17.86 14.25 9.98
C GLU A 26 -17.85 14.11 8.45
N SER A 27 -16.97 14.83 7.74
CA SER A 27 -16.84 14.71 6.28
C SER A 27 -16.27 13.37 5.81
N LEU A 28 -15.54 12.66 6.69
CA LEU A 28 -14.96 11.35 6.39
C LEU A 28 -16.04 10.26 6.32
N VAL A 29 -16.15 9.59 5.18
CA VAL A 29 -17.15 8.55 4.96
C VAL A 29 -16.48 7.18 4.84
N VAL A 30 -17.10 6.15 5.43
CA VAL A 30 -16.65 4.76 5.26
C VAL A 30 -17.77 3.94 4.67
N ASN A 31 -17.64 3.58 3.39
CA ASN A 31 -18.54 2.64 2.76
C ASN A 31 -18.18 1.21 3.18
N VAL A 32 -18.80 0.75 4.28
CA VAL A 32 -18.57 -0.58 4.86
C VAL A 32 -18.85 -1.70 3.86
N LYS A 33 -19.86 -1.54 2.98
CA LYS A 33 -20.21 -2.55 1.98
C LYS A 33 -19.08 -2.76 0.96
N VAL A 34 -18.53 -1.68 0.42
CA VAL A 34 -17.41 -1.76 -0.53
C VAL A 34 -16.16 -2.31 0.17
N LEU A 35 -15.90 -1.87 1.40
CA LEU A 35 -14.77 -2.38 2.19
C LEU A 35 -14.87 -3.89 2.46
N ASP A 36 -16.05 -4.37 2.88
CA ASP A 36 -16.29 -5.78 3.15
C ASP A 36 -16.17 -6.62 1.88
N HIS A 37 -16.68 -6.12 0.75
CA HIS A 37 -16.51 -6.76 -0.56
C HIS A 37 -15.03 -6.91 -0.93
N ILE A 38 -14.23 -5.86 -0.79
CA ILE A 38 -12.78 -5.91 -1.06
C ILE A 38 -12.09 -6.92 -0.13
N ASN A 39 -12.35 -6.86 1.18
CA ASN A 39 -11.75 -7.79 2.15
C ASN A 39 -12.16 -9.25 1.91
N HIS A 40 -13.37 -9.46 1.40
CA HIS A 40 -13.86 -10.78 1.05
C HIS A 40 -13.16 -11.31 -0.21
N ALA A 41 -13.06 -10.50 -1.26
CA ALA A 41 -12.57 -10.91 -2.56
C ALA A 41 -11.05 -10.99 -2.68
N PHE A 42 -10.30 -10.13 -1.97
CA PHE A 42 -8.85 -9.98 -2.15
C PHE A 42 -8.06 -10.32 -0.89
N GLY A 43 -6.93 -11.01 -1.08
CA GLY A 43 -5.94 -11.26 -0.04
C GLY A 43 -4.97 -10.08 0.14
N GLU A 44 -4.12 -10.15 1.16
CA GLU A 44 -3.13 -9.10 1.46
C GLU A 44 -2.12 -8.87 0.33
N GLN A 45 -1.86 -9.90 -0.48
CA GLN A 45 -0.94 -9.84 -1.62
C GLN A 45 -1.64 -9.38 -2.92
N GLY A 46 -2.93 -9.02 -2.86
CA GLY A 46 -3.73 -8.61 -4.02
C GLY A 46 -4.26 -9.77 -4.86
N ASN A 47 -4.07 -11.02 -4.42
CA ASN A 47 -4.63 -12.19 -5.08
C ASN A 47 -6.14 -12.32 -4.83
N VAL A 48 -6.89 -12.74 -5.85
CA VAL A 48 -8.32 -13.04 -5.69
C VAL A 48 -8.49 -14.37 -4.96
N LEU A 49 -9.22 -14.35 -3.86
CA LEU A 49 -9.44 -15.49 -2.97
C LEU A 49 -10.54 -16.42 -3.51
N ASP A 50 -10.49 -17.71 -3.17
CA ASP A 50 -11.51 -18.69 -3.59
C ASP A 50 -12.92 -18.26 -3.19
N ARG A 51 -13.04 -17.61 -2.02
CA ARG A 51 -14.31 -17.14 -1.50
C ARG A 51 -14.92 -15.99 -2.31
N ALA A 52 -14.13 -15.31 -3.14
CA ALA A 52 -14.58 -14.16 -3.93
C ALA A 52 -15.79 -14.49 -4.82
N SER A 53 -15.90 -15.74 -5.31
CA SER A 53 -17.11 -16.23 -5.95
C SER A 53 -17.23 -17.75 -5.85
N THR A 54 -18.46 -18.26 -5.82
CA THR A 54 -18.72 -19.71 -5.87
C THR A 54 -18.23 -20.33 -7.16
N THR A 55 -18.28 -19.59 -8.28
CA THR A 55 -17.77 -19.98 -9.59
C THR A 55 -16.25 -20.18 -9.53
N LEU A 56 -15.49 -19.22 -9.00
CA LEU A 56 -14.03 -19.31 -8.88
C LEU A 56 -13.62 -20.48 -8.00
N SER A 57 -14.27 -20.63 -6.84
CA SER A 57 -14.06 -21.78 -5.95
C SER A 57 -14.34 -23.11 -6.65
N SER A 58 -15.38 -23.19 -7.49
CA SER A 58 -15.67 -24.40 -8.26
C SER A 58 -14.60 -24.67 -9.31
N ILE A 59 -14.14 -23.66 -10.05
CA ILE A 59 -13.10 -23.81 -11.08
C ILE A 59 -11.80 -24.30 -10.45
N ARG A 60 -11.36 -23.67 -9.35
CA ARG A 60 -10.13 -24.05 -8.63
C ARG A 60 -10.19 -25.47 -8.07
N ARG A 61 -11.34 -25.91 -7.56
CA ARG A 61 -11.54 -27.31 -7.16
C ARG A 61 -11.41 -28.27 -8.34
N SER A 62 -11.99 -27.93 -9.50
CA SER A 62 -11.86 -28.75 -10.71
C SER A 62 -10.41 -28.82 -11.21
N ILE A 63 -9.67 -27.71 -11.14
CA ILE A 63 -8.22 -27.66 -11.44
C ILE A 63 -7.48 -28.64 -10.54
N ALA A 64 -7.61 -28.51 -9.21
CA ALA A 64 -6.90 -29.37 -8.26
C ALA A 64 -7.25 -30.86 -8.43
N GLN A 65 -8.51 -31.17 -8.71
CA GLN A 65 -8.94 -32.56 -8.99
C GLN A 65 -8.34 -33.11 -10.28
N LEU A 66 -8.32 -32.31 -11.36
CA LEU A 66 -7.78 -32.74 -12.63
C LEU A 66 -6.25 -32.87 -12.58
N GLU A 67 -5.56 -31.95 -11.90
CA GLU A 67 -4.11 -32.05 -11.64
C GLU A 67 -3.76 -33.33 -10.90
N GLY A 68 -4.49 -33.66 -9.83
CA GLY A 68 -4.30 -34.91 -9.09
C GLY A 68 -4.54 -36.16 -9.96
N ASN A 69 -5.53 -36.11 -10.86
CA ASN A 69 -5.78 -37.20 -11.80
C ASN A 69 -4.67 -37.31 -12.86
N ILE A 70 -4.20 -36.18 -13.40
CA ILE A 70 -3.05 -36.11 -14.32
C ILE A 70 -1.83 -36.74 -13.67
N ASP A 71 -1.52 -36.40 -12.41
CA ASP A 71 -0.38 -36.96 -11.68
C ASP A 71 -0.51 -38.46 -11.49
N LYS A 72 -1.70 -38.93 -11.09
CA LYS A 72 -1.97 -40.37 -10.94
C LYS A 72 -1.76 -41.11 -12.27
N GLN A 73 -2.35 -40.63 -13.37
CA GLN A 73 -2.22 -41.25 -14.68
C GLN A 73 -0.78 -41.21 -15.21
N THR A 74 -0.05 -40.13 -14.89
CA THR A 74 1.37 -39.99 -15.24
C THR A 74 2.21 -41.07 -14.55
N GLN A 75 2.00 -41.32 -13.25
CA GLN A 75 2.70 -42.37 -12.51
C GLN A 75 2.31 -43.78 -12.95
N GLU A 76 1.03 -44.01 -13.25
CA GLU A 76 0.57 -45.28 -13.82
C GLU A 76 1.23 -45.56 -15.18
N PHE A 77 1.34 -44.54 -16.03
CA PHE A 77 1.99 -44.65 -17.33
C PHE A 77 3.49 -44.95 -17.21
N LEU A 78 4.20 -44.27 -16.30
CA LEU A 78 5.61 -44.54 -16.00
C LEU A 78 5.83 -46.01 -15.58
N THR A 79 4.98 -46.52 -14.71
CA THR A 79 5.11 -47.87 -14.16
C THR A 79 4.80 -48.94 -15.19
N LYS A 80 3.68 -48.80 -15.93
CA LYS A 80 3.25 -49.79 -16.93
C LYS A 80 4.17 -49.86 -18.14
N ASN A 81 4.77 -48.73 -18.54
CA ASN A 81 5.55 -48.64 -19.78
C ASN A 81 7.07 -48.55 -19.55
N ARG A 82 7.57 -48.89 -18.36
CA ARG A 82 8.99 -48.75 -17.97
C ARG A 82 10.00 -49.34 -18.96
N SER A 83 9.65 -50.44 -19.63
CA SER A 83 10.51 -51.08 -20.64
C SER A 83 10.67 -50.25 -21.93
N MET A 84 9.66 -49.43 -22.26
CA MET A 84 9.62 -48.57 -23.44
C MET A 84 10.31 -47.21 -23.20
N LEU A 85 10.43 -46.82 -21.92
CA LEU A 85 11.08 -45.57 -21.52
C LEU A 85 12.61 -45.70 -21.62
N SER A 86 13.26 -44.63 -22.07
CA SER A 86 14.71 -44.49 -21.96
C SER A 86 15.11 -44.23 -20.51
N GLU A 87 14.33 -43.40 -19.82
CA GLU A 87 14.44 -43.13 -18.40
C GLU A 87 13.03 -42.96 -17.80
N ALA A 88 12.80 -43.52 -16.61
CA ALA A 88 11.50 -43.50 -15.95
C ALA A 88 11.24 -42.17 -15.22
N VAL A 89 11.34 -41.06 -15.95
CA VAL A 89 11.15 -39.69 -15.45
C VAL A 89 10.12 -38.94 -16.29
N VAL A 90 9.41 -38.03 -15.64
CA VAL A 90 8.53 -37.06 -16.31
C VAL A 90 9.36 -35.86 -16.73
N SER A 91 9.25 -35.46 -17.99
CA SER A 91 9.86 -34.24 -18.53
C SER A 91 8.78 -33.20 -18.82
N LEU A 92 9.15 -31.92 -18.78
CA LEU A 92 8.29 -30.81 -19.19
C LEU A 92 8.76 -30.25 -20.53
N GLN A 93 7.88 -30.24 -21.53
CA GLN A 93 8.14 -29.63 -22.85
C GLN A 93 7.04 -28.62 -23.14
N HIS A 94 7.42 -27.34 -23.31
CA HIS A 94 6.47 -26.24 -23.51
C HIS A 94 5.36 -26.19 -22.43
N GLY A 95 5.71 -26.49 -21.17
CA GLY A 95 4.77 -26.54 -20.06
C GLY A 95 3.89 -27.81 -19.99
N ARG A 96 4.10 -28.78 -20.88
CA ARG A 96 3.35 -30.05 -20.92
C ARG A 96 4.19 -31.20 -20.39
N LYS A 97 3.59 -32.07 -19.59
CA LYS A 97 4.19 -33.32 -19.13
C LYS A 97 4.36 -34.26 -20.33
N THR A 98 5.57 -34.76 -20.47
CA THR A 98 6.03 -35.67 -21.52
C THR A 98 6.91 -36.76 -20.91
N PHE A 99 7.13 -37.84 -21.64
CA PHE A 99 7.97 -38.96 -21.25
C PHE A 99 9.11 -39.16 -22.25
N LEU A 100 10.25 -39.61 -21.75
CA LEU A 100 11.39 -39.98 -22.58
C LEU A 100 11.22 -41.42 -23.07
N ILE A 101 10.83 -41.59 -24.34
CA ILE A 101 10.61 -42.90 -24.96
C ILE A 101 11.79 -43.25 -25.85
N LYS A 102 12.16 -44.54 -25.89
CA LYS A 102 13.16 -45.06 -26.82
C LYS A 102 12.68 -44.84 -28.27
N PRO A 103 13.52 -44.32 -29.18
CA PRO A 103 13.11 -44.07 -30.56
C PRO A 103 12.51 -45.28 -31.29
N SER A 104 12.89 -46.50 -30.92
CA SER A 104 12.34 -47.76 -31.48
C SER A 104 10.90 -48.06 -31.05
N GLU A 105 10.47 -47.52 -29.91
CA GLU A 105 9.16 -47.79 -29.31
C GLU A 105 8.13 -46.69 -29.65
N LYS A 106 8.56 -45.58 -30.28
CA LYS A 106 7.76 -44.37 -30.50
C LYS A 106 6.48 -44.58 -31.32
N ASN A 107 6.43 -45.59 -32.18
CA ASN A 107 5.27 -45.90 -33.04
C ASN A 107 4.30 -46.90 -32.41
N LYS A 108 4.61 -47.46 -31.23
CA LYS A 108 3.77 -48.48 -30.56
C LYS A 108 2.70 -47.88 -29.65
N LEU A 109 2.81 -46.59 -29.36
CA LEU A 109 1.91 -45.86 -28.46
C LEU A 109 1.29 -44.69 -29.22
N ASP A 110 0.02 -44.42 -28.94
CA ASP A 110 -0.71 -43.29 -29.52
C ASP A 110 -0.41 -42.00 -28.73
N GLY A 111 0.04 -40.96 -29.43
CA GLY A 111 0.46 -39.71 -28.82
C GLY A 111 1.25 -38.79 -29.74
N THR A 112 1.74 -37.69 -29.17
CA THR A 112 2.42 -36.61 -29.88
C THR A 112 3.90 -36.57 -29.51
N ILE A 113 4.77 -36.46 -30.52
CA ILE A 113 6.21 -36.28 -30.33
C ILE A 113 6.54 -34.80 -30.44
N TYR A 114 7.16 -34.24 -29.41
CA TYR A 114 7.56 -32.83 -29.36
C TYR A 114 8.97 -32.57 -29.88
N GLY A 115 9.80 -33.61 -29.97
CA GLY A 115 11.17 -33.53 -30.44
C GLY A 115 12.04 -34.65 -29.92
N GLU A 116 13.32 -34.61 -30.28
CA GLU A 116 14.33 -35.56 -29.83
C GLU A 116 15.22 -34.94 -28.76
N SER A 117 15.72 -35.78 -27.84
CA SER A 117 16.75 -35.37 -26.87
C SER A 117 18.04 -34.98 -27.60
N ALA A 118 18.86 -34.11 -26.99
CA ALA A 118 20.13 -33.65 -27.58
C ALA A 118 21.11 -34.80 -27.92
N SER A 119 21.05 -35.93 -27.21
CA SER A 119 21.85 -37.12 -27.49
C SER A 119 21.28 -38.01 -28.60
N GLY A 120 20.07 -37.73 -29.09
CA GLY A 120 19.33 -38.57 -30.05
C GLY A 120 18.83 -39.92 -29.46
N GLN A 121 19.07 -40.18 -28.17
CA GLN A 121 18.76 -41.49 -27.56
C GLN A 121 17.32 -41.61 -27.06
N SER A 122 16.56 -40.51 -27.04
CA SER A 122 15.17 -40.48 -26.57
C SER A 122 14.35 -39.47 -27.37
N VAL A 123 13.04 -39.70 -27.41
CA VAL A 123 12.06 -38.73 -27.92
C VAL A 123 11.15 -38.26 -26.80
N TYR A 124 10.79 -36.96 -26.81
CA TYR A 124 9.79 -36.41 -25.89
C TYR A 124 8.39 -36.74 -26.41
N PHE A 125 7.68 -37.59 -25.69
CA PHE A 125 6.40 -38.12 -26.10
C PHE A 125 5.30 -37.79 -25.09
N GLU A 126 4.17 -37.29 -25.57
CA GLU A 126 2.95 -37.08 -24.78
C GLU A 126 1.88 -38.08 -25.24
N PRO A 127 1.44 -39.00 -24.37
CA PRO A 127 0.36 -39.93 -24.69
C PRO A 127 -0.96 -39.20 -25.00
N ALA A 128 -1.76 -39.73 -25.91
CA ALA A 128 -3.02 -39.10 -26.34
C ALA A 128 -4.00 -38.84 -25.17
N PHE A 129 -4.09 -39.75 -24.20
CA PHE A 129 -4.94 -39.56 -23.01
C PHE A 129 -4.46 -38.37 -22.15
N LEU A 130 -3.15 -38.22 -21.99
CA LEU A 130 -2.55 -37.15 -21.21
C LEU A 130 -2.73 -35.81 -21.91
N SER A 131 -2.62 -35.79 -23.24
CA SER A 131 -2.87 -34.60 -24.04
C SER A 131 -4.28 -34.04 -23.86
N ARG A 132 -5.30 -34.91 -23.85
CA ARG A 132 -6.69 -34.50 -23.58
C ARG A 132 -6.85 -33.86 -22.21
N MET A 133 -6.30 -34.50 -21.17
CA MET A 133 -6.38 -33.99 -19.79
C MET A 133 -5.62 -32.66 -19.62
N GLN A 134 -4.44 -32.52 -20.21
CA GLN A 134 -3.66 -31.27 -20.14
C GLN A 134 -4.35 -30.13 -20.90
N ASN A 135 -5.02 -30.40 -22.02
CA ASN A 135 -5.83 -29.40 -22.72
C ASN A 135 -7.06 -28.98 -21.91
N GLU A 136 -7.73 -29.92 -21.24
CA GLU A 136 -8.84 -29.61 -20.33
C GLU A 136 -8.38 -28.75 -19.14
N LEU A 137 -7.22 -29.06 -18.56
CA LEU A 137 -6.60 -28.27 -17.49
C LEU A 137 -6.30 -26.85 -17.97
N GLN A 138 -5.73 -26.70 -19.17
CA GLN A 138 -5.48 -25.38 -19.76
C GLN A 138 -6.79 -24.59 -19.95
N GLY A 139 -7.87 -25.25 -20.39
CA GLY A 139 -9.19 -24.63 -20.51
C GLY A 139 -9.81 -24.23 -19.16
N LEU A 140 -9.51 -24.96 -18.09
CA LEU A 140 -9.90 -24.55 -16.72
C LEU A 140 -9.13 -23.33 -16.25
N HIS A 141 -7.81 -23.26 -16.48
CA HIS A 141 -7.03 -22.08 -16.12
C HIS A 141 -7.45 -20.82 -16.90
N HIS A 142 -7.85 -20.96 -18.16
CA HIS A 142 -8.41 -19.82 -18.90
C HIS A 142 -9.71 -19.32 -18.27
N ARG A 143 -10.62 -20.23 -17.93
CA ARG A 143 -11.87 -19.89 -17.22
C ARG A 143 -11.61 -19.26 -15.84
N GLU A 144 -10.57 -19.73 -15.14
CA GLU A 144 -10.15 -19.12 -13.88
C GLU A 144 -9.72 -17.66 -14.09
N ALA A 145 -8.88 -17.41 -15.10
CA ALA A 145 -8.42 -16.06 -15.44
C ALA A 145 -9.59 -15.13 -15.80
N ASP A 146 -10.54 -15.60 -16.61
CA ASP A 146 -11.73 -14.83 -16.99
C ASP A 146 -12.60 -14.47 -15.77
N GLU A 147 -12.79 -15.43 -14.84
CA GLU A 147 -13.57 -15.19 -13.63
C GLU A 147 -12.86 -14.22 -12.67
N ILE A 148 -11.53 -14.31 -12.55
CA ILE A 148 -10.72 -13.33 -11.82
C ILE A 148 -10.87 -11.94 -12.43
N GLU A 149 -10.79 -11.81 -13.76
CA GLU A 149 -10.98 -10.52 -14.43
C GLU A 149 -12.38 -9.95 -14.19
N ARG A 150 -13.42 -10.80 -14.25
CA ARG A 150 -14.80 -10.41 -13.95
C ARG A 150 -14.92 -9.83 -12.54
N ILE A 151 -14.37 -10.50 -11.53
CA ILE A 151 -14.38 -10.06 -10.12
C ILE A 151 -13.62 -8.73 -9.96
N CYS A 152 -12.46 -8.60 -10.61
CA CYS A 152 -11.68 -7.35 -10.59
C CYS A 152 -12.47 -6.20 -11.20
N ARG A 153 -13.15 -6.42 -12.33
CA ARG A 153 -13.95 -5.40 -13.02
C ARG A 153 -15.17 -4.97 -12.19
N GLU A 154 -15.87 -5.93 -11.61
CA GLU A 154 -16.99 -5.68 -10.70
C GLU A 154 -16.56 -4.84 -9.49
N THR A 155 -15.48 -5.25 -8.84
CA THR A 155 -14.93 -4.54 -7.67
C THR A 155 -14.45 -3.14 -8.05
N SER A 156 -13.78 -2.99 -9.20
CA SER A 156 -13.36 -1.69 -9.72
C SER A 156 -14.55 -0.77 -9.98
N GLY A 157 -15.66 -1.33 -10.49
CA GLY A 157 -16.90 -0.60 -10.68
C GLY A 157 -17.48 -0.08 -9.35
N LEU A 158 -17.52 -0.91 -8.31
CA LEU A 158 -17.97 -0.50 -6.97
C LEU A 158 -17.12 0.63 -6.39
N ILE A 159 -15.80 0.58 -6.58
CA ILE A 159 -14.89 1.63 -6.14
C ILE A 159 -15.11 2.92 -6.95
N ALA A 160 -15.28 2.80 -8.27
CA ALA A 160 -15.49 3.94 -9.16
C ALA A 160 -16.74 4.76 -8.81
N TRP A 161 -17.82 4.10 -8.36
CA TRP A 161 -19.03 4.78 -7.88
C TRP A 161 -18.77 5.68 -6.66
N GLU A 162 -17.76 5.37 -5.85
CA GLU A 162 -17.41 6.09 -4.63
C GLU A 162 -16.17 6.98 -4.81
N ALA A 163 -15.61 7.07 -6.02
CA ALA A 163 -14.30 7.68 -6.27
C ALA A 163 -14.20 9.11 -5.74
N LEU A 164 -15.21 9.95 -5.99
CA LEU A 164 -15.23 11.34 -5.53
C LEU A 164 -15.17 11.44 -4.00
N GLN A 165 -15.91 10.59 -3.28
CA GLN A 165 -15.88 10.57 -1.82
C GLN A 165 -14.54 10.04 -1.30
N LEU A 166 -13.98 9.01 -1.94
CA LEU A 166 -12.67 8.47 -1.56
C LEU A 166 -11.54 9.47 -1.76
N GLU A 167 -11.58 10.28 -2.82
CA GLU A 167 -10.64 11.37 -3.04
C GLU A 167 -10.79 12.45 -1.97
N ALA A 168 -12.03 12.87 -1.67
CA ALA A 168 -12.30 13.84 -0.61
C ALA A 168 -11.85 13.33 0.78
N ASP A 169 -12.01 12.03 1.06
CA ASP A 169 -11.52 11.41 2.28
C ASP A 169 -9.98 11.45 2.36
N VAL A 170 -9.28 11.22 1.23
CA VAL A 170 -7.81 11.30 1.17
C VAL A 170 -7.33 12.73 1.41
N ASP A 171 -7.96 13.72 0.79
CA ASP A 171 -7.64 15.13 1.00
C ASP A 171 -7.85 15.55 2.45
N THR A 172 -9.00 15.18 3.02
CA THR A 172 -9.33 15.46 4.43
C THR A 172 -8.35 14.75 5.37
N ALA A 173 -8.01 13.49 5.11
CA ALA A 173 -7.00 12.77 5.87
C ALA A 173 -5.62 13.46 5.79
N GLY A 174 -5.25 14.01 4.63
CA GLY A 174 -4.02 14.80 4.48
C GLY A 174 -4.02 16.09 5.30
N ILE A 175 -5.16 16.78 5.38
CA ILE A 175 -5.31 17.95 6.27
C ILE A 175 -5.15 17.53 7.74
N LEU A 176 -5.83 16.46 8.15
CA LEU A 176 -5.76 15.95 9.51
C LEU A 176 -4.34 15.51 9.89
N ASP A 177 -3.65 14.78 9.01
CA ASP A 177 -2.25 14.38 9.19
C ASP A 177 -1.35 15.59 9.41
N ALA A 178 -1.47 16.62 8.56
CA ALA A 178 -0.71 17.86 8.72
C ALA A 178 -1.02 18.57 10.05
N LEU A 179 -2.28 18.63 10.49
CA LEU A 179 -2.67 19.25 11.76
C LEU A 179 -2.10 18.50 12.96
N PHE A 180 -2.24 17.18 13.00
CA PHE A 180 -1.72 16.36 14.10
C PHE A 180 -0.19 16.37 14.13
N ALA A 181 0.49 16.33 12.98
CA ALA A 181 1.95 16.45 12.90
C ALA A 181 2.44 17.81 13.46
N LYS A 182 1.75 18.91 13.14
CA LYS A 182 2.05 20.24 13.70
C LYS A 182 1.87 20.27 15.22
N ALA A 183 0.79 19.67 15.72
CA ALA A 183 0.50 19.59 17.15
C ALA A 183 1.54 18.75 17.90
N GLU A 184 1.89 17.58 17.36
CA GLU A 184 2.89 16.68 17.93
C GLU A 184 4.28 17.36 17.94
N TRP A 185 4.66 18.02 16.84
CA TRP A 185 5.89 18.81 16.79
C TRP A 185 5.87 19.91 17.86
N GLY A 186 4.75 20.61 18.02
CA GLY A 186 4.56 21.63 19.03
C GLY A 186 4.82 21.10 20.43
N HIS A 187 4.21 19.97 20.76
CA HIS A 187 4.36 19.28 22.04
C HIS A 187 5.82 18.85 22.28
N LYS A 188 6.46 18.20 21.31
CA LYS A 188 7.86 17.74 21.42
C LYS A 188 8.86 18.88 21.64
N ASN A 189 8.56 20.07 21.14
CA ASN A 189 9.49 21.22 21.17
C ASN A 189 9.17 22.25 22.27
N ASP A 190 8.22 21.96 23.17
CA ASP A 190 7.68 22.95 24.14
C ASP A 190 7.35 24.27 23.42
N ALA A 191 6.75 24.12 22.24
CA ALA A 191 6.32 25.19 21.37
C ALA A 191 4.81 25.33 21.52
N VAL A 192 4.32 26.56 21.39
CA VAL A 192 2.90 26.81 21.65
C VAL A 192 2.29 27.63 20.48
N VAL A 193 0.95 27.70 20.33
CA VAL A 193 0.24 28.37 19.20
C VAL A 193 0.08 29.88 19.38
N ALA A 194 0.45 30.68 18.38
CA ALA A 194 0.50 32.14 18.48
C ALA A 194 -0.86 32.85 18.42
N THR A 195 -0.98 33.94 19.16
CA THR A 195 -2.09 34.88 19.01
C THR A 195 -1.70 35.98 18.04
N LEU A 196 -2.49 36.15 16.99
CA LEU A 196 -2.34 37.24 16.04
C LEU A 196 -2.84 38.56 16.64
N THR A 197 -2.16 39.65 16.31
CA THR A 197 -2.44 41.03 16.72
C THR A 197 -2.29 41.94 15.52
N LYS A 198 -2.81 43.16 15.59
CA LYS A 198 -2.78 44.07 14.43
C LYS A 198 -1.43 44.77 14.23
N ASP A 199 -0.68 45.00 15.31
CA ASP A 199 0.46 45.92 15.24
C ASP A 199 1.54 45.66 16.31
N SER A 200 1.58 44.45 16.90
CA SER A 200 2.51 44.14 17.98
C SER A 200 3.25 42.82 17.76
N LEU A 201 4.56 42.82 18.03
CA LEU A 201 5.37 41.60 18.09
C LEU A 201 5.88 41.42 19.52
N LYS A 202 5.61 40.26 20.09
CA LYS A 202 6.10 39.84 21.39
C LYS A 202 6.40 38.35 21.36
N LEU A 203 7.68 38.01 21.43
CA LEU A 203 8.18 36.65 21.51
C LEU A 203 8.97 36.51 22.80
N LYS A 204 8.37 35.91 23.84
CA LYS A 204 9.03 35.75 25.15
C LYS A 204 9.78 34.43 25.21
N ASN A 205 11.07 34.50 25.52
CA ASN A 205 11.99 33.35 25.58
C ASN A 205 11.90 32.50 24.30
N ALA A 206 11.92 33.15 23.14
CA ALA A 206 11.92 32.47 21.86
C ALA A 206 13.27 31.80 21.60
N ARG A 207 13.22 30.59 21.05
CA ARG A 207 14.35 29.77 20.63
C ARG A 207 14.32 29.61 19.12
N HIS A 208 15.48 29.54 18.48
CA HIS A 208 15.56 29.20 17.07
C HIS A 208 15.15 27.73 16.87
N PRO A 209 14.11 27.41 16.08
CA PRO A 209 13.52 26.07 16.03
C PRO A 209 14.43 24.99 15.42
N LEU A 210 15.44 25.40 14.63
CA LEU A 210 16.40 24.48 13.99
C LEU A 210 17.74 24.33 14.75
N ILE A 211 17.89 24.96 15.91
CA ILE A 211 19.09 24.79 16.75
C ILE A 211 18.75 23.79 17.85
N ASP A 212 19.68 22.90 18.19
CA ASP A 212 19.51 21.89 19.23
C ASP A 212 18.92 22.53 20.51
N PRO A 213 17.75 22.06 20.98
CA PRO A 213 17.10 22.55 22.20
C PRO A 213 18.00 22.58 23.43
N LYS A 214 19.03 21.73 23.50
CA LYS A 214 19.99 21.69 24.62
C LYS A 214 21.01 22.82 24.61
N THR A 215 21.27 23.42 23.45
CA THR A 215 22.33 24.43 23.27
C THR A 215 21.77 25.81 22.92
N VAL A 216 20.56 25.86 22.38
CA VAL A 216 19.94 27.11 21.93
C VAL A 216 19.68 28.07 23.10
N VAL A 217 20.16 29.31 22.95
CA VAL A 217 19.87 30.38 23.91
C VAL A 217 18.52 31.01 23.57
N SER A 218 17.64 31.11 24.57
CA SER A 218 16.34 31.78 24.40
C SER A 218 16.46 33.29 24.57
N ASN A 219 15.84 34.06 23.70
CA ASN A 219 15.82 35.53 23.76
C ASN A 219 14.38 36.07 23.79
N THR A 220 14.20 37.27 24.35
CA THR A 220 12.90 37.95 24.29
C THR A 220 12.95 39.08 23.28
N TYR A 221 12.01 39.09 22.35
CA TYR A 221 11.86 40.13 21.33
C TYR A 221 10.53 40.84 21.51
N GLN A 222 10.55 42.17 21.51
CA GLN A 222 9.36 42.98 21.71
C GLN A 222 9.41 44.23 20.83
N MET A 223 8.36 44.43 20.04
CA MET A 223 8.08 45.61 19.25
C MET A 223 6.59 45.92 19.44
N ILE A 224 6.30 46.86 20.32
CA ILE A 224 4.93 47.23 20.72
C ILE A 224 4.81 48.75 20.55
N PRO A 225 3.68 49.27 20.06
CA PRO A 225 3.44 50.71 19.95
C PRO A 225 3.86 51.49 21.20
N PRO A 226 4.50 52.66 21.05
CA PRO A 226 4.83 53.34 19.79
C PRO A 226 6.12 52.82 19.11
N HIS A 227 6.81 51.83 19.67
CA HIS A 227 8.06 51.32 19.12
C HIS A 227 7.81 50.43 17.89
N ARG A 228 8.29 50.87 16.73
CA ARG A 228 8.14 50.20 15.42
C ARG A 228 9.44 49.63 14.85
N MET A 229 10.55 49.73 15.59
CA MET A 229 11.86 49.28 15.15
C MET A 229 12.62 48.65 16.32
N ILE A 230 13.27 47.50 16.07
CA ILE A 230 14.24 46.89 16.98
C ILE A 230 15.63 47.08 16.35
N LEU A 231 16.49 47.88 16.99
CA LEU A 231 17.89 48.01 16.60
C LEU A 231 18.73 46.92 17.28
N ILE A 232 19.34 46.03 16.51
CA ILE A 232 20.20 44.96 17.02
C ILE A 232 21.67 45.29 16.71
N SER A 233 22.44 45.65 17.72
CA SER A 233 23.89 45.91 17.63
C SER A 233 24.70 44.85 18.39
N GLY A 234 26.00 44.76 18.12
CA GLY A 234 26.92 43.81 18.79
C GLY A 234 27.96 43.21 17.84
N PRO A 235 28.92 42.41 18.35
CA PRO A 235 29.95 41.75 17.54
C PRO A 235 29.35 40.74 16.55
N ASN A 236 30.08 40.39 15.47
CA ASN A 236 29.56 39.52 14.40
C ASN A 236 29.13 38.12 14.87
N THR A 237 29.81 37.59 15.88
CA THR A 237 29.51 36.29 16.51
C THR A 237 28.41 36.37 17.58
N GLY A 238 27.86 37.55 17.87
CA GLY A 238 26.89 37.77 18.95
C GLY A 238 25.44 37.31 18.66
N GLY A 239 25.22 36.46 17.66
CA GLY A 239 23.88 35.90 17.38
C GLY A 239 22.88 36.88 16.74
N LYS A 240 23.34 37.99 16.14
CA LYS A 240 22.46 38.97 15.45
C LYS A 240 21.63 38.33 14.34
N SER A 241 22.30 37.59 13.45
CA SER A 241 21.63 36.89 12.34
C SER A 241 20.69 35.79 12.83
N VAL A 242 21.07 35.09 13.92
CA VAL A 242 20.21 34.08 14.55
C VAL A 242 18.96 34.71 15.13
N SER A 243 19.07 35.90 15.73
CA SER A 243 17.92 36.64 16.25
C SER A 243 16.93 37.03 15.15
N LEU A 244 17.43 37.59 14.04
CA LEU A 244 16.58 37.93 12.88
C LEU A 244 15.90 36.69 12.29
N LYS A 245 16.63 35.59 12.12
CA LYS A 245 16.06 34.32 11.65
C LYS A 245 15.02 33.76 12.62
N THR A 246 15.25 33.86 13.93
CA THR A 246 14.30 33.39 14.95
C THR A 246 12.98 34.16 14.87
N ILE A 247 13.05 35.50 14.74
CA ILE A 247 11.87 36.34 14.57
C ILE A 247 11.14 35.99 13.27
N GLY A 248 11.85 35.97 12.13
CA GLY A 248 11.27 35.70 10.82
C GLY A 248 10.63 34.30 10.73
N LEU A 249 11.34 33.27 11.22
CA LEU A 249 10.80 31.91 11.27
C LEU A 249 9.57 31.82 12.17
N SER A 250 9.58 32.48 13.34
CA SER A 250 8.41 32.46 14.24
C SER A 250 7.16 33.06 13.57
N ILE A 251 7.33 34.12 12.78
CA ILE A 251 6.24 34.73 12.00
C ILE A 251 5.77 33.77 10.91
N MET A 252 6.67 33.24 10.09
CA MET A 252 6.33 32.30 9.01
C MET A 252 5.63 31.05 9.53
N MET A 253 6.14 30.47 10.62
CA MET A 253 5.55 29.34 11.30
C MET A 253 4.12 29.65 11.75
N THR A 254 3.91 30.82 12.35
CA THR A 254 2.58 31.25 12.78
C THR A 254 1.61 31.38 11.61
N LEU A 255 2.03 32.02 10.51
CA LEU A 255 1.21 32.17 9.30
C LEU A 255 0.88 30.83 8.65
N ALA A 256 1.75 29.83 8.81
CA ALA A 256 1.52 28.46 8.36
C ALA A 256 0.69 27.60 9.36
N GLY A 257 0.19 28.18 10.45
CA GLY A 257 -0.56 27.48 11.50
C GLY A 257 0.32 26.56 12.36
N PHE A 258 1.62 26.80 12.41
CA PHE A 258 2.60 26.00 13.15
C PHE A 258 2.86 26.60 14.54
N PRO A 259 2.98 25.79 15.60
CA PRO A 259 3.40 26.26 16.91
C PRO A 259 4.80 26.89 16.88
N VAL A 260 5.09 27.86 17.74
CA VAL A 260 6.41 28.51 17.79
C VAL A 260 7.12 28.22 19.11
N CYS A 261 8.43 28.01 19.05
CA CYS A 261 9.30 27.74 20.21
C CYS A 261 9.48 28.98 21.09
N ALA A 262 8.46 29.33 21.88
CA ALA A 262 8.47 30.46 22.81
C ALA A 262 7.51 30.22 23.99
N LYS A 263 7.84 30.76 25.17
CA LYS A 263 7.04 30.57 26.41
C LYS A 263 5.73 31.38 26.41
N LYS A 264 5.73 32.58 25.82
CA LYS A 264 4.53 33.40 25.57
C LYS A 264 4.71 34.12 24.25
N ARG A 265 3.63 34.31 23.49
CA ARG A 265 3.73 35.01 22.20
C ARG A 265 2.49 35.82 21.82
N LYS A 266 2.74 36.92 21.12
CA LYS A 266 1.79 37.69 20.34
C LYS A 266 2.52 38.12 19.07
N LEU A 267 1.94 37.91 17.91
CA LEU A 267 2.58 38.24 16.63
C LEU A 267 1.66 39.14 15.82
N CYS A 268 2.24 40.00 14.99
CA CYS A 268 1.52 40.81 14.02
C CYS A 268 1.38 40.02 12.72
#